data_AF-A0A1Q7SZ89-F1
#
_entry.id   AF-A0A1Q7SZ89-F1
#
_cell.length_a   1.000
_cell.length_b   1.000
_cell.length_c   1.000
_cell.angle_alpha   90.00
_cell.angle_beta   90.00
_cell.angle_gamma   90.00
#
_symmetry.space_group_name_H-M   'P 1'
#
loop_
_entity.id
_entity.type
_entity.pdbx_description
1 polymer ?
#
loop_
_entity_poly.entity_id
_entity_poly.type
_entity_poly.pdbx_seq_one_letter_code
_entity_poly.pdbx_strand_id
1 'polypeptide(L)' 'MTLMEITYELQSPLTEEQLRQLGQFANTYGLRSFHVNESKNQLSFEYDASRLRETQVAHVLAQARIAVTRQVN' A
#
# COMPACT_ATOMS: atom_id res chain seq x y z
N MET A 1 13.82 -6.64 -13.65
CA MET A 1 13.06 -6.19 -12.47
C MET A 1 11.79 -5.56 -13.02
N THR A 2 10.63 -6.03 -12.57
CA THR A 2 9.32 -5.57 -13.08
C THR A 2 8.69 -4.69 -12.03
N LEU A 3 8.74 -3.38 -12.24
CA LEU A 3 8.15 -2.41 -11.33
C LEU A 3 6.65 -2.33 -11.62
N MET A 4 5.84 -2.51 -10.60
CA MET A 4 4.39 -2.31 -10.68
C MET A 4 3.96 -1.29 -9.63
N GLU A 5 2.97 -0.50 -10.01
CA GLU A 5 2.24 0.38 -9.11
C GLU A 5 0.83 -0.15 -8.95
N ILE A 6 0.35 -0.15 -7.70
CA ILE A 6 -1.06 -0.38 -7.39
C ILE A 6 -1.59 0.74 -6.53
N THR A 7 -2.74 1.30 -6.91
CA THR A 7 -3.38 2.39 -6.18
C THR A 7 -4.69 1.91 -5.57
N TYR A 8 -4.89 2.22 -4.30
CA TYR A 8 -6.10 1.96 -3.54
C TYR A 8 -6.76 3.27 -3.12
N GLU A 9 -8.08 3.35 -3.27
CA GLU A 9 -8.91 4.39 -2.68
C GLU A 9 -9.25 3.96 -1.26
N LEU A 10 -8.98 4.82 -0.29
CA LEU A 10 -9.21 4.54 1.12
C LEU A 10 -10.62 4.99 1.52
N GLN A 11 -11.24 4.27 2.46
CA GLN A 11 -12.52 4.68 3.05
C GLN A 11 -12.35 5.88 3.99
N SER A 12 -11.17 6.05 4.57
CA SER A 12 -10.86 7.10 5.54
C SER A 12 -9.37 7.45 5.47
N PRO A 13 -8.97 8.67 5.89
CA PRO A 13 -7.57 9.06 5.92
C PRO A 13 -6.76 8.14 6.84
N LEU A 14 -5.50 7.91 6.47
CA LEU A 14 -4.59 7.09 7.25
C LEU A 14 -4.27 7.77 8.59
N THR A 15 -4.29 6.98 9.64
CA THR A 15 -3.81 7.39 10.97
C THR A 15 -2.29 7.23 11.06
N GLU A 16 -1.66 7.95 11.99
CA GLU A 16 -0.21 7.81 12.24
C GLU A 16 0.20 6.37 12.61
N GLU A 17 -0.67 5.62 13.28
CA GLU A 17 -0.40 4.21 13.61
C GLU A 17 -0.36 3.34 12.34
N GLN A 18 -1.32 3.54 11.44
CA GLN A 18 -1.35 2.85 10.14
C GLN A 18 -0.13 3.20 9.30
N LEU A 19 0.28 4.48 9.27
CA LEU A 19 1.51 4.93 8.58
C LEU A 19 2.76 4.26 9.16
N ARG A 20 2.85 4.13 10.50
CA ARG A 20 3.95 3.40 11.15
C ARG A 20 3.97 1.92 10.76
N GLN A 21 2.82 1.27 10.68
CA GLN A 21 2.72 -0.13 10.25
C GLN A 21 3.12 -0.31 8.78
N LEU A 22 2.71 0.61 7.89
CA LEU A 22 3.17 0.63 6.50
C LEU A 22 4.69 0.83 6.40
N GLY A 23 5.27 1.68 7.25
CA GLY A 23 6.72 1.87 7.34
C GLY A 23 7.48 0.62 7.78
N GLN A 24 6.90 -0.21 8.66
CA GLN A 24 7.47 -1.52 9.00
C GLN A 24 7.43 -2.46 7.78
N PHE A 25 6.35 -2.42 7.00
CA PHE A 25 6.24 -3.23 5.79
C PHE A 25 7.20 -2.80 4.68
N ALA A 26 7.62 -1.54 4.62
CA ALA A 26 8.64 -1.08 3.67
C ALA A 26 10.00 -1.79 3.82
N ASN A 27 10.26 -2.42 4.98
CA ASN A 27 11.44 -3.29 5.16
C ASN A 27 11.23 -4.71 4.60
N THR A 28 10.04 -5.04 4.12
CA THR A 28 9.74 -6.32 3.48
C THR A 28 10.27 -6.33 2.06
N TYR A 29 11.06 -7.35 1.75
CA TYR A 29 11.71 -7.52 0.45
C TYR A 29 10.69 -7.44 -0.71
N GLY A 30 10.84 -6.43 -1.57
CA GLY A 30 10.04 -6.25 -2.77
C GLY A 30 9.10 -5.04 -2.75
N LEU A 31 8.82 -4.44 -1.59
CA LEU A 31 8.20 -3.11 -1.53
C LEU A 31 9.29 -2.05 -1.74
N ARG A 32 9.05 -1.09 -2.63
CA ARG A 32 10.04 -0.05 -2.94
C ARG A 32 9.67 1.29 -2.33
N SER A 33 8.42 1.71 -2.50
CA SER A 33 7.90 2.93 -1.89
C SER A 33 6.38 2.87 -1.78
N PHE A 34 5.82 3.75 -0.96
CA PHE A 34 4.39 4.02 -0.94
C PHE A 34 4.15 5.53 -0.93
N HIS A 35 3.05 5.95 -1.53
CA HIS A 35 2.68 7.35 -1.64
C HIS A 35 1.24 7.54 -1.15
N VAL A 36 1.05 8.50 -0.25
CA VAL A 36 -0.26 8.86 0.30
C VAL A 36 -0.71 10.15 -0.36
N ASN A 37 -1.82 10.11 -1.06
CA ASN A 37 -2.49 11.28 -1.59
C ASN A 37 -3.66 11.64 -0.68
N GLU A 38 -3.44 12.55 0.27
CA GLU A 38 -4.46 12.99 1.22
C GLU A 38 -5.62 13.73 0.53
N SER A 39 -5.35 14.45 -0.57
CA SER A 39 -6.39 15.18 -1.30
C SER A 39 -7.42 14.26 -1.97
N LYS A 40 -6.98 13.08 -2.42
CA LYS A 40 -7.84 12.06 -3.05
C LYS A 40 -8.16 10.89 -2.12
N ASN A 41 -7.61 10.90 -0.92
CA ASN A 41 -7.63 9.78 0.02
C ASN A 41 -7.19 8.46 -0.63
N GLN A 42 -6.08 8.51 -1.38
CA GLN A 42 -5.53 7.38 -2.13
C GLN A 42 -4.18 6.97 -1.59
N LEU A 43 -3.89 5.68 -1.69
CA LEU A 43 -2.62 5.07 -1.29
C LEU A 43 -2.08 4.23 -2.45
N SER A 44 -0.92 4.63 -2.94
CA SER A 44 -0.22 3.95 -4.03
C SER A 44 0.98 3.18 -3.48
N PHE A 45 1.19 1.96 -3.96
CA PHE A 45 2.35 1.13 -3.63
C PHE A 45 3.14 0.82 -4.88
N GLU A 46 4.44 1.06 -4.81
CA GLU A 46 5.41 0.67 -5.82
C GLU A 46 6.16 -0.58 -5.33
N TYR A 47 6.12 -1.66 -6.12
CA TYR A 47 6.74 -2.94 -5.76
C TYR A 47 7.35 -3.66 -6.96
N ASP A 48 8.31 -4.55 -6.70
CA ASP A 48 8.85 -5.45 -7.72
C ASP A 48 7.98 -6.70 -7.82
N ALA A 49 7.23 -6.83 -8.92
CA ALA A 49 6.32 -7.94 -9.18
C ALA A 49 7.02 -9.30 -9.35
N SER A 50 8.35 -9.30 -9.52
CA SER A 50 9.17 -10.52 -9.52
C SER A 50 9.34 -11.08 -8.10
N ARG A 51 9.11 -10.25 -7.07
CA ARG A 51 9.37 -10.58 -5.66
C ARG A 51 8.12 -10.53 -4.79
N LEU A 52 7.17 -9.66 -5.13
CA LEU A 52 6.00 -9.37 -4.32
C LEU A 52 4.75 -9.47 -5.21
N ARG A 53 3.72 -10.17 -4.73
CA ARG A 53 2.45 -10.34 -5.46
C ARG A 53 1.44 -9.29 -5.01
N GLU A 54 0.52 -8.93 -5.90
CA GLU A 54 -0.59 -8.01 -5.57
C GLU A 54 -1.35 -8.44 -4.30
N THR A 55 -1.61 -9.74 -4.14
CA THR A 55 -2.28 -10.30 -2.96
C THR A 55 -1.51 -10.08 -1.66
N GLN A 56 -0.18 -10.01 -1.71
CA GLN A 56 0.64 -9.70 -0.55
C GLN A 56 0.54 -8.21 -0.19
N VAL A 57 0.48 -7.32 -1.19
CA VAL A 57 0.21 -5.89 -0.95
C VAL A 57 -1.16 -5.71 -0.30
N ALA A 58 -2.18 -6.41 -0.79
CA ALA A 58 -3.52 -6.38 -0.20
C ALA A 58 -3.54 -6.93 1.24
N HIS A 59 -2.76 -7.97 1.52
CA HIS A 59 -2.66 -8.54 2.87
C HIS A 59 -2.07 -7.55 3.87
N VAL A 60 -1.14 -6.70 3.46
CA VAL A 60 -0.55 -5.66 4.31
C VAL A 60 -1.57 -4.62 4.72
N LEU A 61 -2.42 -4.22 3.78
CA LEU A 61 -3.52 -3.29 4.06
C LEU A 61 -4.46 -3.89 5.11
N ALA A 62 -4.78 -5.19 4.99
CA ALA A 62 -5.59 -5.89 5.96
C ALA A 62 -4.91 -5.98 7.34
N GLN A 63 -3.60 -6.30 7.39
CA GLN A 63 -2.83 -6.34 8.63
C GLN A 63 -2.74 -4.97 9.32
N ALA A 64 -2.59 -3.91 8.52
CA ALA A 64 -2.58 -2.54 9.01
C ALA A 64 -3.99 -2.00 9.35
N ARG A 65 -5.03 -2.83 9.22
CA ARG A 65 -6.44 -2.42 9.40
C ARG A 65 -6.80 -1.19 8.58
N ILE A 66 -6.24 -1.06 7.38
CA ILE A 66 -6.52 0.02 6.45
C ILE A 66 -7.74 -0.39 5.62
N ALA A 67 -8.86 0.30 5.85
CA ALA A 67 -10.07 0.07 5.09
C ALA A 67 -9.94 0.70 3.70
N VAL A 68 -9.91 -0.16 2.67
CA VAL A 68 -9.90 0.27 1.26
C VAL A 68 -11.30 0.17 0.68
N THR A 69 -11.68 1.19 -0.09
CA THR A 69 -12.95 1.24 -0.83
C THR A 69 -12.85 0.38 -2.08
N ARG A 70 -11.79 0.59 -2.88
CA ARG A 70 -11.53 -0.12 -4.12
C ARG A 70 -10.09 0.06 -4.56
N GLN A 71 -9.62 -0.85 -5.40
CA GLN A 71 -8.44 -0.62 -6.23
C GLN A 71 -8.81 0.33 -7.37
N VAL A 72 -7.95 1.30 -7.67
CA VAL A 72 -8.18 2.38 -8.64
C VAL A 72 -7.29 2.26 -9.88
N ASN A 73 -6.48 1.19 -9.94
CA ASN A 73 -5.66 0.88 -11.10
C ASN A 73 -6.50 0.29 -12.23
#